data_AF-A0A8H9HIE8-F1
#
_entry.id   AF-A0A8H9HIE8-F1
#
_cell.length_a   1.000
_cell.length_b   1.000
_cell.length_c   1.000
_cell.angle_alpha   90.00
_cell.angle_beta   90.00
_cell.angle_gamma   90.00
#
_symmetry.space_group_name_H-M   'P 1'
#
loop_
_entity.id
_entity.type
_entity.pdbx_description
1 polymer ?
#
loop_
_entity_poly.entity_id
_entity_poly.type
_entity_poly.pdbx_seq_one_letter_code
_entity_poly.pdbx_strand_id
1 'polypeptide(L)'
;MDAAQLQRLKSALAAMRDGNFRRRLTVTGDGVMAEVAALFNEVADRNLHLTGELSRVRRTVGREGKLTERLENRGLRGLLGVGDRGVQRSRRRPGPPRVRGGPGTLRGRRR
;
A
#
# COMPACT_ATOMS: atom_id res chain seq x y z
N MET A 1 -15.71 31.49 38.53
CA MET A 1 -15.01 30.58 37.59
C MET A 1 -13.93 31.38 36.90
N ASP A 2 -12.68 30.91 36.93
CA ASP A 2 -11.55 31.63 36.34
C ASP A 2 -11.60 31.51 34.81
N ALA A 3 -11.78 32.65 34.11
CA ALA A 3 -11.90 32.69 32.65
C ALA A 3 -10.69 32.07 31.95
N ALA A 4 -9.50 32.15 32.57
CA ALA A 4 -8.29 31.55 32.03
C ALA A 4 -8.36 30.00 32.01
N GLN A 5 -8.98 29.38 33.02
CA GLN A 5 -9.18 27.93 33.06
C GLN A 5 -10.12 27.46 31.94
N LEU A 6 -11.21 28.18 31.71
CA LEU A 6 -12.18 27.87 30.65
C LEU A 6 -11.58 28.03 29.25
N GLN A 7 -10.74 29.05 29.02
CA GLN A 7 -10.04 29.21 27.74
C GLN A 7 -9.04 28.07 27.49
N ARG A 8 -8.31 27.63 28.53
CA ARG A 8 -7.42 26.47 28.43
C ARG A 8 -8.20 25.20 28.07
N LEU A 9 -9.34 24.96 28.72
CA LEU A 9 -10.22 23.83 28.43
C LEU A 9 -10.74 23.88 26.98
N LYS A 10 -11.28 25.03 26.55
CA LYS A 10 -11.75 25.24 25.17
C LYS A 10 -10.65 24.92 24.14
N SER A 11 -9.44 25.42 24.35
CA SER A 11 -8.30 25.15 23.46
C SER A 11 -7.93 23.66 23.44
N ALA A 12 -7.96 23.00 24.59
CA ALA A 12 -7.66 21.57 24.69
C ALA A 12 -8.72 20.70 24.01
N LEU A 13 -10.00 21.06 24.14
CA LEU A 13 -11.11 20.40 23.43
C LEU A 13 -11.00 20.60 21.91
N ALA A 14 -10.65 21.79 21.44
CA ALA A 14 -10.41 22.03 20.02
C ALA A 14 -9.26 21.15 19.48
N ALA A 15 -8.16 21.04 20.22
CA ALA A 15 -7.05 20.17 19.85
C ALA A 15 -7.46 18.68 19.80
N MET A 16 -8.25 18.23 20.77
CA MET A 16 -8.78 16.85 20.80
C MET A 16 -9.71 16.57 19.62
N ARG A 17 -10.62 17.50 19.28
CA ARG A 17 -11.49 17.41 18.10
C ARG A 17 -10.66 17.23 16.82
N ASP A 18 -9.54 17.94 16.72
CA ASP A 18 -8.66 17.90 15.55
C ASP A 18 -7.70 16.69 15.57
N GLY A 19 -7.90 15.73 16.49
CA GLY A 19 -7.14 14.49 16.60
C GLY A 19 -5.82 14.61 17.37
N ASN A 20 -5.51 15.78 17.94
CA ASN A 20 -4.34 15.96 18.79
C ASN A 20 -4.63 15.51 20.23
N PHE A 21 -4.57 14.20 20.44
CA PHE A 21 -4.74 13.59 21.77
C PHE A 21 -3.50 13.66 22.66
N ARG A 22 -2.45 14.41 22.28
CA ARG A 22 -1.27 14.63 23.13
C ARG A 22 -1.39 15.87 24.01
N ARG A 23 -2.36 16.75 23.74
CA ARG A 23 -2.63 17.92 24.58
C ARG A 23 -3.10 17.46 25.97
N ARG A 24 -2.55 18.03 27.03
CA ARG A 24 -2.94 17.75 28.42
C ARG A 24 -3.33 19.03 29.15
N LEU A 25 -4.26 18.90 30.08
CA LEU A 25 -4.58 19.95 31.04
C LEU A 25 -3.81 19.70 32.33
N THR A 26 -3.24 20.75 32.91
CA THR A 26 -2.62 20.66 34.24
C THR A 26 -3.71 20.53 35.29
N VAL A 27 -3.63 19.49 36.11
CA VAL A 27 -4.50 19.31 37.28
C VAL A 27 -3.89 20.13 38.42
N THR A 28 -4.64 21.07 38.98
CA THR A 28 -4.14 21.96 40.04
C THR A 28 -5.27 22.28 41.02
N GLY A 29 -4.97 22.10 42.31
CA GLY A 29 -5.92 22.32 43.40
C GLY A 29 -7.03 21.28 43.45
N ASP A 30 -8.08 21.61 44.20
CA ASP A 30 -9.25 20.77 44.41
C ASP A 30 -10.51 21.39 43.78
N GLY A 31 -11.50 20.55 43.46
CA GLY A 31 -12.81 20.95 42.94
C GLY A 31 -13.04 20.68 41.46
N VAL A 32 -14.20 21.15 40.95
CA VAL A 32 -14.75 20.76 39.63
C VAL A 32 -13.77 20.94 38.48
N MET A 33 -12.96 22.01 38.45
CA MET A 33 -12.00 22.20 37.35
C MET A 33 -10.83 21.21 37.39
N ALA A 34 -10.43 20.74 38.57
CA ALA A 34 -9.42 19.69 38.69
C ALA A 34 -9.97 18.35 38.20
N GLU A 35 -11.22 18.02 38.56
CA GLU A 35 -11.93 16.82 38.07
C GLU A 35 -12.12 16.85 36.55
N VAL A 36 -12.54 17.99 35.99
CA VAL A 36 -12.67 18.16 34.53
C VAL A 36 -11.32 17.99 33.83
N ALA A 37 -10.24 18.53 34.39
CA ALA A 37 -8.90 18.36 33.83
C ALA A 37 -8.43 16.90 33.85
N ALA A 38 -8.70 16.19 34.95
CA ALA A 38 -8.41 14.76 35.08
C ALA A 38 -9.21 13.94 34.06
N LEU A 39 -10.53 14.13 33.99
CA LEU A 39 -11.41 13.46 33.03
C LEU A 39 -11.01 13.72 31.57
N PHE A 40 -10.64 14.97 31.25
CA PHE A 40 -10.13 15.30 29.91
C PHE A 40 -8.87 14.50 29.57
N ASN A 41 -7.90 14.44 30.51
CA ASN A 41 -6.66 13.70 30.30
C ASN A 41 -6.92 12.20 30.12
N GLU A 42 -7.83 11.61 30.90
CA GLU A 42 -8.23 10.21 30.74
C GLU A 42 -8.83 9.92 29.35
N VAL A 43 -9.74 10.78 28.87
CA VAL A 43 -10.32 10.64 27.53
C VAL A 43 -9.23 10.75 26.46
N ALA A 44 -8.28 11.67 26.64
CA ALA A 44 -7.16 11.81 25.72
C ALA A 44 -6.25 10.57 25.70
N ASP A 45 -6.01 9.93 26.84
CA ASP A 45 -5.25 8.69 26.94
C ASP A 45 -5.96 7.52 26.23
N ARG A 46 -7.28 7.37 26.43
CA ARG A 46 -8.09 6.35 25.73
C ARG A 46 -8.05 6.53 24.21
N ASN A 47 -8.18 7.75 23.73
CA ASN A 47 -8.11 8.05 22.30
C ASN A 47 -6.71 7.82 21.71
N LEU A 48 -5.65 8.14 22.47
CA LEU A 48 -4.27 7.86 22.05
C LEU A 48 -4.02 6.35 21.93
N HIS A 49 -4.51 5.57 22.90
CA HIS A 49 -4.44 4.11 22.86
C HIS A 49 -5.18 3.54 21.65
N LEU A 50 -6.44 3.96 21.44
CA LEU A 50 -7.25 3.52 20.30
C LEU A 50 -6.58 3.85 18.95
N THR A 51 -5.99 5.03 18.82
CA THR A 51 -5.26 5.43 17.60
C THR A 51 -4.04 4.54 17.36
N GLY A 52 -3.37 4.12 18.43
CA GLY A 52 -2.27 3.15 18.39
C GLY A 52 -2.73 1.78 17.89
N GLU A 53 -3.86 1.28 18.40
CA GLU A 53 -4.44 0.00 17.98
C GLU A 53 -4.94 0.05 16.54
N LEU A 54 -5.62 1.12 16.12
CA LEU A 54 -6.04 1.28 14.73
C LEU A 54 -4.84 1.29 13.77
N SER A 55 -3.72 1.89 14.18
CA SER A 55 -2.47 1.86 13.42
C SER A 55 -1.91 0.43 13.28
N ARG A 56 -2.08 -0.42 14.30
CA ARG A 56 -1.71 -1.85 14.23
C ARG A 56 -2.63 -2.60 13.29
N VAL A 57 -3.94 -2.45 13.43
CA VAL A 57 -4.96 -3.08 12.58
C VAL A 57 -4.73 -2.72 11.12
N ARG A 58 -4.48 -1.43 10.81
CA ARG A 58 -4.17 -0.99 9.44
C ARG A 58 -2.95 -1.71 8.84
N ARG A 59 -1.92 -2.00 9.64
CA ARG A 59 -0.74 -2.75 9.16
C ARG A 59 -1.05 -4.22 8.91
N THR A 60 -1.84 -4.85 9.77
CA THR A 60 -2.23 -6.26 9.61
C THR A 60 -3.13 -6.43 8.38
N VAL A 61 -4.21 -5.65 8.29
CA VAL A 61 -5.13 -5.65 7.14
C VAL A 61 -4.42 -5.27 5.85
N GLY A 62 -3.49 -4.30 5.89
CA GLY A 62 -2.70 -3.93 4.72
C GLY A 62 -1.75 -5.03 4.23
N ARG A 63 -1.30 -5.94 5.11
CA ARG A 63 -0.51 -7.12 4.71
C ARG A 63 -1.42 -8.22 4.17
N GLU A 64 -2.53 -8.50 4.83
CA GLU A 64 -3.51 -9.50 4.39
C GLU A 64 -4.13 -9.12 3.04
N GLY A 65 -4.54 -7.86 2.84
CA GLY A 65 -5.05 -7.38 1.56
C GLY A 65 -4.03 -7.54 0.42
N LYS A 66 -2.76 -7.19 0.67
CA LYS A 66 -1.67 -7.41 -0.30
C LYS A 66 -1.42 -8.90 -0.56
N LEU A 67 -1.62 -9.76 0.43
CA LEU A 67 -1.46 -11.21 0.28
C LEU A 67 -2.61 -11.78 -0.55
N THR A 68 -3.86 -11.43 -0.25
CA THR A 68 -5.05 -11.84 -1.01
C THR A 68 -4.97 -11.37 -2.46
N GLU A 69 -4.63 -10.09 -2.69
CA GLU A 69 -4.44 -9.55 -4.04
C GLU A 69 -3.38 -10.34 -4.84
N ARG A 70 -2.27 -10.74 -4.18
CA ARG A 70 -1.23 -11.57 -4.81
C ARG A 70 -1.69 -12.99 -5.07
N LEU A 71 -2.50 -13.57 -4.17
CA LEU A 71 -3.06 -14.91 -4.33
C LEU A 71 -4.10 -14.94 -5.45
N GLU A 72 -4.99 -13.97 -5.52
CA GLU A 72 -5.92 -13.80 -6.65
C GLU A 72 -5.15 -13.62 -7.96
N ASN A 73 -4.13 -12.77 -7.99
CA ASN A 73 -3.28 -12.56 -9.17
C ASN A 73 -2.44 -13.79 -9.60
N ARG A 74 -2.16 -14.73 -8.68
CA ARG A 74 -1.48 -16.00 -8.97
C ARG A 74 -2.48 -17.10 -9.35
N GLY A 75 -3.63 -17.16 -8.66
CA GLY A 75 -4.71 -18.12 -8.90
C GLY A 75 -5.40 -17.88 -10.24
N LEU A 76 -5.65 -16.63 -10.62
CA LEU A 76 -6.25 -16.28 -11.92
C LEU A 76 -5.32 -16.61 -13.10
N ARG A 77 -4.00 -16.54 -12.93
CA ARG A 77 -3.01 -16.90 -13.97
C ARG A 77 -2.86 -18.41 -14.18
N GLY A 78 -3.14 -19.22 -13.16
CA GLY A 78 -3.15 -20.68 -13.29
C GLY A 78 -4.51 -21.25 -13.71
N LEU A 79 -5.61 -20.59 -13.33
CA LEU A 79 -6.98 -21.04 -13.58
C LEU A 79 -7.51 -20.59 -14.96
N LEU A 80 -7.14 -19.39 -15.42
CA LEU A 80 -7.36 -18.99 -16.81
C LEU A 80 -6.25 -19.61 -17.64
N GLY A 81 -6.45 -20.87 -18.03
CA GLY A 81 -5.64 -21.53 -19.04
C GLY A 81 -5.67 -20.72 -20.33
N VAL A 82 -4.74 -19.78 -20.48
CA VAL A 82 -4.34 -19.25 -21.78
C VAL A 82 -3.56 -20.37 -22.46
N GLY A 83 -4.30 -21.38 -22.91
CA GLY A 83 -3.84 -22.39 -23.82
C GLY A 83 -3.73 -21.75 -25.19
N ASP A 84 -2.63 -21.03 -25.44
CA ASP A 84 -2.25 -20.64 -26.78
C ASP A 84 -1.65 -21.87 -27.51
N ARG A 85 -2.51 -22.86 -27.76
CA ARG A 85 -2.22 -23.95 -28.71
C ARG A 85 -2.77 -23.56 -30.08
N GLY A 86 -2.15 -22.54 -30.65
CA GLY A 86 -2.24 -22.20 -32.06
C GLY A 86 -1.46 -23.21 -32.91
N VAL A 87 -2.16 -24.22 -33.40
CA VAL A 87 -1.87 -25.09 -34.55
C VAL A 87 -0.75 -24.59 -35.47
N GLN A 88 0.48 -25.12 -35.33
CA GLN A 88 1.50 -25.00 -36.37
C GLN A 88 1.21 -26.06 -37.45
N ARG A 89 0.33 -25.73 -38.39
CA ARG A 89 0.08 -26.55 -39.59
C ARG A 89 1.39 -26.69 -40.39
N SER A 90 1.82 -27.94 -40.53
CA SER A 90 2.87 -28.39 -41.43
C SER A 90 2.71 -27.81 -42.83
N ARG A 91 3.48 -26.76 -43.15
CA ARG A 91 3.75 -26.37 -44.54
C ARG A 91 5.05 -27.06 -44.97
N ARG A 92 4.92 -28.19 -45.65
CA ARG A 92 5.98 -28.74 -46.49
C ARG A 92 6.40 -27.64 -47.48
N ARG A 93 7.61 -27.10 -47.31
CA ARG A 93 8.24 -26.26 -48.35
C ARG A 93 8.71 -27.18 -49.48
N PRO A 94 8.35 -26.92 -50.75
CA PRO A 94 9.03 -27.57 -51.86
C PRO A 94 10.45 -27.00 -51.94
N GLY A 95 11.45 -27.89 -52.03
CA GLY A 95 12.85 -27.49 -52.20
C GLY A 95 13.08 -26.85 -53.58
N PRO A 96 14.00 -25.88 -53.70
CA PRO A 96 14.30 -25.26 -54.99
C PRO A 96 15.06 -26.23 -55.92
N PRO A 97 14.89 -26.10 -57.25
CA PRO A 97 15.51 -27.01 -58.21
C PRO A 97 17.03 -26.80 -58.27
N ARG A 98 17.78 -27.91 -58.30
CA ARG A 98 19.23 -27.91 -58.51
C ARG A 98 19.52 -27.53 -59.96
N VAL A 99 20.11 -26.35 -60.18
CA VAL A 99 20.66 -25.97 -61.48
C VAL A 99 22.12 -26.41 -61.53
N ARG A 100 22.40 -27.34 -62.45
CA ARG A 100 23.73 -27.83 -62.82
C ARG A 100 24.25 -26.97 -63.97
N GLY A 101 25.39 -26.32 -63.81
CA GLY A 101 26.03 -25.64 -64.96
C GLY A 101 27.21 -24.72 -64.65
N GLY A 102 28.42 -25.30 -64.59
CA GLY A 102 29.59 -24.85 -65.38
C GLY A 102 30.48 -23.69 -64.89
N PRO A 103 31.78 -23.68 -65.24
CA PRO A 103 32.85 -22.96 -64.53
C PRO A 103 33.24 -21.64 -65.21
N GLY A 104 33.79 -20.68 -64.45
CA GLY A 104 34.31 -19.45 -65.04
C GLY A 104 34.94 -18.46 -64.06
N THR A 105 36.26 -18.56 -63.92
CA THR A 105 37.24 -17.44 -63.90
C THR A 105 37.11 -16.32 -62.85
N LEU A 106 38.01 -16.33 -61.85
CA LEU A 106 39.20 -15.46 -61.72
C LEU A 106 38.99 -14.10 -61.01
N ARG A 107 39.72 -13.98 -59.88
CA ARG A 107 40.77 -12.96 -59.61
C ARG A 107 40.38 -11.65 -58.90
N GLY A 108 41.17 -11.34 -57.85
CA GLY A 108 41.40 -9.99 -57.32
C GLY A 108 41.21 -9.89 -55.80
N ARG A 109 42.14 -10.36 -54.96
CA ARG A 109 43.29 -9.62 -54.37
C ARG A 109 42.94 -8.24 -53.76
N ARG A 110 43.18 -8.14 -52.44
CA ARG A 110 43.82 -7.03 -51.68
C ARG A 110 43.03 -5.71 -51.66
N ARG A 111 42.89 -4.97 -50.56
CA ARG A 111 43.69 -4.76 -49.36
C ARG A 111 42.76 -4.44 -48.18
#